data_AF-A0A956KBG7-F1
#
_entry.id   AF-A0A956KBG7-F1
#
_cell.length_a   1.000
_cell.length_b   1.000
_cell.length_c   1.000
_cell.angle_alpha   90.00
_cell.angle_beta   90.00
_cell.angle_gamma   90.00
#
_symmetry.space_group_name_H-M   'P 1'
#
loop_
_entity.id
_entity.type
_entity.pdbx_description
1 polymer ?
#
loop_
_entity_poly.entity_id
_entity_poly.type
_entity_poly.pdbx_seq_one_letter_code
_entity_poly.pdbx_strand_id
1 'polypeptide(L)'
;MPRPDPNKRSAALRLGARVMRRIGAWVVGACLLSAGVSQAAGPAEPTLRLPDDGASDPAGEGAAIDEVEAELSAEGVAVPKADDDSASTRGEAVDARPKNPPRSLHEIIPGDTFDSIAARYGVSVKTLKRWNKRELANRKGMLVVGRSLRIYVHDPPPPRVELEYEIQRGDSWSKIASDHGVDRKLLERWNRGKSKKLPKLRAGQKVRIWVEQASAATGETKASARVKAEADELARALAKIKVRGNGVSVGFPNRGYLQNGVAVPKRADLFTCRKPEYCYGSTHAIRQLLTAATVFKHRTKYEKPLVIGAISKRKGGRFRPHRSHQSGRDIDIRLPVRSSVKGTEAKSLSDIDWDAAWKLVDAFIETGQIQYIFLTWSQQRRLYKAARTAGASKEQLERWIQWPRKPNTNNGIVRHSEGHDRHIHVRVACGPRDRRCGGR
;
A
#
# COMPACT_ATOMS: atom_id res chain seq x y z
N MET A 1 -60.52 -10.55 -23.59
CA MET A 1 -59.93 -9.28 -23.10
C MET A 1 -60.02 -9.26 -21.57
N PRO A 2 -59.10 -8.64 -20.82
CA PRO A 2 -57.67 -8.41 -21.06
C PRO A 2 -56.78 -8.65 -19.79
N ARG A 3 -55.46 -8.63 -19.96
CA ARG A 3 -54.43 -8.32 -18.92
C ARG A 3 -54.31 -6.77 -18.78
N PRO A 4 -53.38 -6.14 -18.01
CA PRO A 4 -52.57 -6.48 -16.82
C PRO A 4 -52.68 -5.39 -15.71
N ASP A 5 -51.87 -5.44 -14.63
CA ASP A 5 -51.01 -4.29 -14.26
C ASP A 5 -49.85 -4.68 -13.31
N PRO A 6 -48.57 -4.51 -13.69
CA PRO A 6 -47.40 -4.68 -12.83
C PRO A 6 -46.80 -3.33 -12.46
N ASN A 7 -47.41 -2.58 -11.53
CA ASN A 7 -46.75 -1.41 -10.94
C ASN A 7 -47.37 -0.95 -9.61
N LYS A 8 -46.98 -1.56 -8.50
CA LYS A 8 -47.00 -0.88 -7.19
C LYS A 8 -45.71 -1.18 -6.42
N ARG A 9 -44.77 -0.26 -6.57
CA ARG A 9 -43.64 -0.05 -5.65
C ARG A 9 -44.16 0.49 -4.31
N SER A 10 -43.38 0.22 -3.26
CA SER A 10 -43.06 1.10 -2.10
C SER A 10 -43.63 0.69 -0.73
N ALA A 11 -42.79 0.04 0.07
CA ALA A 11 -42.68 0.21 1.53
C ALA A 11 -41.27 -0.29 1.94
N ALA A 12 -40.28 0.59 2.03
CA ALA A 12 -39.83 1.23 3.27
C ALA A 12 -39.12 0.25 4.25
N LEU A 13 -37.81 0.05 4.09
CA LEU A 13 -36.91 -0.31 5.18
C LEU A 13 -36.19 0.97 5.65
N ARG A 14 -36.41 1.34 6.91
CA ARG A 14 -35.60 2.29 7.69
C ARG A 14 -34.90 1.52 8.81
N LEU A 15 -33.75 2.07 9.23
CA LEU A 15 -32.78 1.62 10.25
C LEU A 15 -31.84 0.50 9.78
N GLY A 16 -30.52 0.63 9.83
CA GLY A 16 -29.67 1.74 10.27
C GLY A 16 -28.22 1.28 10.13
N ALA A 17 -27.44 1.95 9.28
CA ALA A 17 -26.02 1.64 9.11
C ALA A 17 -25.19 2.69 9.85
N ARG A 18 -24.76 2.33 11.06
CA ARG A 18 -23.53 2.84 11.65
C ARG A 18 -22.38 1.93 11.23
N VAL A 19 -21.19 2.54 11.15
CA VAL A 19 -19.83 1.96 11.18
C VAL A 19 -19.05 2.03 9.85
N MET A 20 -18.28 3.13 9.78
CA MET A 20 -16.84 3.26 9.49
C MET A 20 -16.28 2.88 8.10
N ARG A 21 -15.88 3.95 7.38
CA ARG A 21 -14.70 3.98 6.51
C ARG A 21 -13.46 4.34 7.34
N ARG A 22 -12.54 3.38 7.51
CA ARG A 22 -11.09 3.61 7.72
C ARG A 22 -10.35 2.33 7.30
N ILE A 23 -9.85 2.29 6.07
CA ILE A 23 -8.83 1.31 5.66
C ILE A 23 -7.72 2.13 5.01
N GLY A 24 -6.57 2.13 5.68
CA GLY A 24 -5.46 3.04 5.50
C GLY A 24 -5.04 3.57 6.87
N ALA A 25 -4.04 2.93 7.47
CA ALA A 25 -3.46 3.21 8.80
C ALA A 25 -4.20 2.67 10.04
N TRP A 26 -4.38 1.35 10.21
CA TRP A 26 -4.52 0.72 11.54
C TRP A 26 -4.04 -0.75 11.51
N VAL A 27 -2.76 -1.01 11.84
CA VAL A 27 -2.30 -2.32 12.36
C VAL A 27 -1.33 -2.18 13.56
N VAL A 28 -0.96 -0.98 14.03
CA VAL A 28 -0.27 -0.85 15.33
C VAL A 28 -0.94 0.20 16.19
N GLY A 29 -2.05 -0.19 16.80
CA GLY A 29 -2.74 0.60 17.82
C GLY A 29 -3.92 -0.17 18.37
N ALA A 30 -4.11 -0.12 19.69
CA ALA A 30 -5.16 -0.77 20.48
C ALA A 30 -4.86 -2.19 20.98
N CYS A 31 -4.08 -2.25 22.06
CA CYS A 31 -4.40 -3.14 23.17
C CYS A 31 -3.98 -2.43 24.48
N LEU A 32 -4.96 -1.85 25.18
CA LEU A 32 -5.06 -1.65 26.65
C LEU A 32 -6.15 -0.60 26.98
N LEU A 33 -7.30 -1.08 27.45
CA LEU A 33 -8.19 -0.42 28.43
C LEU A 33 -8.01 -1.26 29.71
N SER A 34 -8.00 -0.76 30.95
CA SER A 34 -8.42 0.51 31.53
C SER A 34 -7.96 0.54 32.99
N ALA A 35 -7.43 1.67 33.46
CA ALA A 35 -7.51 2.11 34.85
C ALA A 35 -7.31 3.64 34.85
N GLY A 36 -8.32 4.37 35.30
CA GLY A 36 -8.36 5.83 35.21
C GLY A 36 -7.47 6.52 36.24
N VAL A 37 -6.86 7.64 35.86
CA VAL A 37 -6.44 8.74 36.73
C VAL A 37 -6.46 10.05 35.93
N SER A 38 -6.95 11.09 36.62
CA SER A 38 -7.07 12.52 36.33
C SER A 38 -6.28 13.18 35.19
N GLN A 39 -7.00 14.13 34.60
CA GLN A 39 -6.60 15.20 33.70
C GLN A 39 -5.35 15.96 34.17
N ALA A 40 -4.31 15.97 33.34
CA ALA A 40 -3.24 16.96 33.36
C ALA A 40 -2.85 17.29 31.92
N ALA A 41 -2.71 18.59 31.63
CA ALA A 41 -2.43 19.15 30.32
C ALA A 41 -1.18 18.51 29.67
N GLY A 42 -1.33 18.04 28.43
CA GLY A 42 -0.24 17.42 27.66
C GLY A 42 0.71 18.46 27.06
N PRO A 43 2.03 18.21 27.04
CA PRO A 43 2.95 19.03 26.28
C PRO A 43 2.87 18.71 24.77
N ALA A 44 3.20 19.72 23.98
CA ALA A 44 3.05 19.83 22.53
C ALA A 44 3.65 18.70 21.69
N GLU A 45 3.05 18.47 20.52
CA GLU A 45 3.53 17.60 19.44
C GLU A 45 4.99 17.93 19.05
N PRO A 46 5.87 16.93 18.83
CA PRO A 46 7.19 17.19 18.33
C PRO A 46 7.10 17.53 16.83
N THR A 47 7.24 18.81 16.52
CA THR A 47 7.55 19.28 15.17
C THR A 47 8.92 18.74 14.76
N LEU A 48 8.93 17.81 13.82
CA LEU A 48 10.13 17.40 13.09
C LEU A 48 10.65 18.62 12.31
N ARG A 49 11.61 19.35 12.89
CA ARG A 49 12.46 20.26 12.11
C ARG A 49 13.40 19.41 11.26
N LEU A 50 13.14 19.40 9.96
CA LEU A 50 14.14 19.01 8.97
C LEU A 50 15.28 20.05 9.04
N PRO A 51 16.56 19.64 9.13
CA PRO A 51 17.66 20.55 8.92
C PRO A 51 17.75 20.93 7.45
N ASP A 52 17.83 22.23 7.21
CA ASP A 52 18.09 22.84 5.91
C ASP A 52 19.60 22.83 5.57
N ASP A 53 19.86 22.92 4.27
CA ASP A 53 21.12 23.30 3.61
C ASP A 53 22.26 22.27 3.48
N GLY A 54 22.23 21.61 2.32
CA GLY A 54 23.43 21.25 1.58
C GLY A 54 23.07 21.16 0.11
N ALA A 55 23.28 22.25 -0.64
CA ALA A 55 23.00 22.31 -2.08
C ALA A 55 23.75 21.19 -2.82
N SER A 56 23.06 20.09 -3.07
CA SER A 56 23.45 19.08 -4.03
C SER A 56 23.02 19.54 -5.41
N ASP A 57 23.80 19.18 -6.43
CA ASP A 57 23.50 19.47 -7.83
C ASP A 57 22.19 18.74 -8.22
N PRO A 58 21.07 19.45 -8.37
CA PRO A 58 19.77 18.82 -8.61
C PRO A 58 19.71 18.20 -10.01
N ALA A 59 20.58 18.62 -10.94
CA ALA A 59 20.60 18.08 -12.30
C ALA A 59 21.11 16.63 -12.33
N GLY A 60 22.14 16.32 -11.55
CA GLY A 60 22.71 14.96 -11.47
C GLY A 60 21.78 13.96 -10.77
N GLU A 61 21.03 14.41 -9.75
CA GLU A 61 20.06 13.59 -9.04
C GLU A 61 18.84 13.26 -9.90
N GLY A 62 18.31 14.26 -10.63
CA GLY A 62 17.20 14.07 -11.57
C GLY A 62 17.54 13.09 -12.68
N ALA A 63 18.72 13.23 -13.30
CA ALA A 63 19.17 12.34 -14.36
C ALA A 63 19.28 10.86 -13.94
N ALA A 64 19.72 10.60 -12.70
CA ALA A 64 19.84 9.24 -12.17
C ALA A 64 18.46 8.59 -11.94
N ILE A 65 17.46 9.36 -11.50
CA ILE A 65 16.08 8.87 -11.39
C ILE A 65 15.52 8.60 -12.78
N ASP A 66 15.68 9.54 -13.71
CA ASP A 66 15.15 9.42 -15.07
C ASP A 66 15.71 8.19 -15.81
N GLU A 67 16.98 7.85 -15.58
CA GLU A 67 17.58 6.61 -16.10
C GLU A 67 16.85 5.37 -15.57
N VAL A 68 16.54 5.29 -14.27
CA VAL A 68 15.80 4.16 -13.69
C VAL A 68 14.35 4.13 -14.21
N GLU A 69 13.71 5.28 -14.36
CA GLU A 69 12.35 5.35 -14.92
C GLU A 69 12.33 4.92 -16.40
N ALA A 70 13.37 5.25 -17.17
CA ALA A 70 13.55 4.79 -18.53
C ALA A 70 13.76 3.27 -18.60
N GLU A 71 14.60 2.70 -17.72
CA GLU A 71 14.76 1.25 -17.59
C GLU A 71 13.42 0.55 -17.28
N LEU A 72 12.67 1.04 -16.30
CA LEU A 72 11.39 0.46 -15.90
C LEU A 72 10.35 0.56 -17.03
N SER A 73 10.34 1.67 -17.76
CA SER A 73 9.48 1.86 -18.92
C SER A 73 9.83 0.89 -20.04
N ALA A 74 11.12 0.67 -20.30
CA ALA A 74 11.60 -0.32 -21.29
C ALA A 74 11.26 -1.76 -20.90
N GLU A 75 11.22 -2.07 -19.60
CA GLU A 75 10.81 -3.37 -19.05
C GLU A 75 9.28 -3.57 -19.02
N GLY A 76 8.50 -2.58 -19.47
CA GLY A 76 7.03 -2.65 -19.50
C GLY A 76 6.37 -2.60 -18.12
N VAL A 77 7.10 -2.15 -17.09
CA VAL A 77 6.57 -2.00 -15.74
C VAL A 77 5.66 -0.77 -15.71
N ALA A 78 4.38 -0.96 -15.38
CA ALA A 78 3.45 0.15 -15.20
C ALA A 78 3.78 0.89 -13.90
N VAL A 79 4.63 1.91 -13.98
CA VAL A 79 5.07 2.68 -12.81
C VAL A 79 4.05 3.77 -12.48
N PRO A 80 3.62 3.90 -11.20
CA PRO A 80 2.74 4.99 -10.79
C PRO A 80 3.49 6.33 -10.89
N LYS A 81 2.90 7.27 -11.64
CA LYS A 81 3.35 8.66 -11.71
C LYS A 81 2.93 9.39 -10.44
N ALA A 82 3.81 10.28 -9.98
CA ALA A 82 3.57 11.20 -8.86
C ALA A 82 2.34 12.08 -9.10
N ASP A 83 1.46 12.14 -8.11
CA ASP A 83 0.33 13.05 -7.92
C ASP A 83 -0.38 13.58 -9.18
N ASP A 84 -1.32 12.79 -9.69
CA ASP A 84 -2.60 13.35 -10.14
C ASP A 84 -3.71 12.57 -9.43
N ASP A 85 -4.21 13.18 -8.37
CA ASP A 85 -5.37 12.74 -7.61
C ASP A 85 -6.64 13.02 -8.47
N SER A 86 -6.71 12.39 -9.64
CA SER A 86 -7.87 12.35 -10.54
C SER A 86 -7.51 11.61 -11.84
N ALA A 87 -8.24 10.51 -12.07
CA ALA A 87 -8.57 9.93 -13.37
C ALA A 87 -7.67 8.80 -13.93
N SER A 88 -8.30 7.63 -13.97
CA SER A 88 -8.50 6.83 -15.19
C SER A 88 -7.23 6.34 -15.90
N THR A 89 -6.71 5.20 -15.43
CA THR A 89 -5.82 4.34 -16.21
C THR A 89 -6.49 3.89 -17.52
N ARG A 90 -6.03 4.48 -18.63
CA ARG A 90 -6.28 4.00 -19.99
C ARG A 90 -5.13 3.07 -20.35
N GLY A 91 -5.37 1.76 -20.27
CA GLY A 91 -4.45 0.75 -20.79
C GLY A 91 -4.69 0.54 -22.29
N GLU A 92 -3.63 0.64 -23.08
CA GLU A 92 -3.58 0.17 -24.46
C GLU A 92 -3.83 -1.34 -24.54
N ALA A 93 -4.79 -1.74 -25.38
CA ALA A 93 -5.15 -3.12 -25.62
C ALA A 93 -4.16 -3.75 -26.60
N VAL A 94 -3.44 -4.76 -26.12
CA VAL A 94 -2.67 -5.69 -26.95
C VAL A 94 -3.61 -6.59 -27.74
N ASP A 95 -3.50 -6.53 -29.06
CA ASP A 95 -4.21 -7.38 -30.02
C ASP A 95 -3.66 -8.82 -29.97
N ALA A 96 -4.44 -9.75 -29.40
CA ALA A 96 -4.48 -11.17 -29.76
C ALA A 96 -5.46 -11.95 -28.87
N ARG A 97 -6.67 -12.30 -29.37
CA ARG A 97 -7.51 -13.44 -28.91
C ARG A 97 -8.77 -13.67 -29.80
N PRO A 98 -9.39 -14.87 -29.74
CA PRO A 98 -9.87 -15.66 -30.89
C PRO A 98 -11.25 -15.28 -31.50
N LYS A 99 -11.58 -15.97 -32.60
CA LYS A 99 -12.53 -15.58 -33.67
C LYS A 99 -14.04 -15.53 -33.37
N ASN A 100 -14.56 -15.59 -32.13
CA ASN A 100 -15.97 -15.23 -31.85
C ASN A 100 -16.29 -15.13 -30.33
N PRO A 101 -16.42 -13.92 -29.76
CA PRO A 101 -16.84 -13.74 -28.37
C PRO A 101 -18.37 -13.88 -28.16
N PRO A 102 -18.85 -14.33 -26.97
CA PRO A 102 -20.27 -14.47 -26.68
C PRO A 102 -20.99 -13.10 -26.64
N ARG A 103 -22.30 -13.11 -26.94
CA ARG A 103 -23.14 -11.91 -27.01
C ARG A 103 -23.58 -11.46 -25.60
N SER A 104 -23.14 -10.28 -25.19
CA SER A 104 -23.61 -9.54 -24.01
C SER A 104 -24.53 -8.38 -24.40
N LEU A 105 -25.45 -8.02 -23.50
CA LEU A 105 -26.34 -6.87 -23.64
C LEU A 105 -26.00 -5.82 -22.60
N HIS A 106 -25.72 -4.61 -23.06
CA HIS A 106 -25.48 -3.46 -22.21
C HIS A 106 -26.67 -2.50 -22.26
N GLU A 107 -27.43 -2.40 -21.18
CA GLU A 107 -28.46 -1.36 -21.05
C GLU A 107 -27.81 0.01 -20.85
N ILE A 108 -28.13 0.94 -21.74
CA ILE A 108 -27.64 2.32 -21.74
C ILE A 108 -28.22 3.03 -20.53
N ILE A 109 -27.36 3.51 -19.65
CA ILE A 109 -27.72 4.31 -18.48
C ILE A 109 -27.56 5.81 -18.78
N PRO A 110 -28.15 6.72 -17.98
CA PRO A 110 -27.93 8.15 -18.15
C PRO A 110 -26.43 8.48 -18.19
N GLY A 111 -26.02 9.37 -19.10
CA GLY A 111 -24.64 9.83 -19.19
C GLY A 111 -23.67 8.90 -19.93
N ASP A 112 -24.10 7.72 -20.38
CA ASP A 112 -23.30 6.86 -21.24
C ASP A 112 -22.99 7.54 -22.58
N THR A 113 -21.73 7.43 -22.99
CA THR A 113 -21.23 7.75 -24.32
C THR A 113 -20.65 6.50 -24.97
N PHE A 114 -20.54 6.49 -26.31
CA PHE A 114 -19.87 5.38 -26.99
C PHE A 114 -18.46 5.15 -26.45
N ASP A 115 -17.72 6.21 -26.14
CA ASP A 115 -16.38 6.12 -25.55
C ASP A 115 -16.40 5.46 -24.17
N SER A 116 -17.35 5.84 -23.30
CA SER A 116 -17.45 5.26 -21.96
C SER A 116 -17.88 3.78 -21.98
N ILE A 117 -18.75 3.40 -22.91
CA ILE A 117 -19.18 2.01 -23.08
C ILE A 117 -18.04 1.20 -23.72
N ALA A 118 -17.43 1.72 -24.77
CA ALA A 118 -16.27 1.11 -25.42
C ALA A 118 -15.13 0.84 -24.43
N ALA A 119 -14.77 1.85 -23.62
CA ALA A 119 -13.77 1.72 -22.58
C ALA A 119 -14.15 0.68 -21.52
N ARG A 120 -15.42 0.71 -21.04
CA ARG A 120 -15.92 -0.24 -20.04
C ARG A 120 -15.81 -1.70 -20.49
N TYR A 121 -16.06 -1.96 -21.76
CA TYR A 121 -16.07 -3.32 -22.32
C TYR A 121 -14.74 -3.70 -23.00
N GLY A 122 -13.74 -2.81 -23.01
CA GLY A 122 -12.45 -3.06 -23.66
C GLY A 122 -12.54 -3.21 -25.19
N VAL A 123 -13.49 -2.53 -25.84
CA VAL A 123 -13.71 -2.61 -27.29
C VAL A 123 -13.56 -1.24 -27.94
N SER A 124 -13.26 -1.18 -29.25
CA SER A 124 -13.21 0.11 -29.94
C SER A 124 -14.61 0.65 -30.26
N VAL A 125 -14.78 1.99 -30.22
CA VAL A 125 -16.05 2.66 -30.59
C VAL A 125 -16.50 2.27 -32.00
N LYS A 126 -15.55 2.14 -32.94
CA LYS A 126 -15.80 1.67 -34.31
C LYS A 126 -16.43 0.27 -34.32
N THR A 127 -15.92 -0.63 -33.48
CA THR A 127 -16.43 -2.01 -33.35
C THR A 127 -17.79 -2.05 -32.66
N LEU A 128 -17.96 -1.28 -31.58
CA LEU A 128 -19.24 -1.16 -30.88
C LEU A 128 -20.34 -0.63 -31.79
N LYS A 129 -20.07 0.43 -32.58
CA LYS A 129 -21.01 0.95 -33.58
C LYS A 129 -21.27 -0.07 -34.69
N ARG A 130 -20.25 -0.80 -35.15
CA ARG A 130 -20.38 -1.85 -36.17
C ARG A 130 -21.37 -2.94 -35.74
N TRP A 131 -21.30 -3.39 -34.49
CA TRP A 131 -22.22 -4.40 -33.94
C TRP A 131 -23.67 -3.93 -33.79
N ASN A 132 -23.89 -2.62 -33.70
CA ASN A 132 -25.19 -2.01 -33.45
C ASN A 132 -25.68 -1.14 -34.63
N LYS A 133 -25.13 -1.33 -35.84
CA LYS A 133 -25.43 -0.49 -37.02
C LYS A 133 -26.92 -0.34 -37.29
N ARG A 134 -27.68 -1.44 -37.23
CA ARG A 134 -29.12 -1.45 -37.54
C ARG A 134 -29.91 -0.66 -36.50
N GLU A 135 -29.58 -0.82 -35.23
CA GLU A 135 -30.22 -0.13 -34.11
C GLU A 135 -29.87 1.36 -34.08
N LEU A 136 -28.68 1.72 -34.57
CA LEU A 136 -28.19 3.10 -34.65
C LEU A 136 -28.62 3.84 -35.92
N ALA A 137 -28.90 3.12 -37.02
CA ALA A 137 -29.28 3.69 -38.32
C ALA A 137 -30.58 4.50 -38.24
N ASN A 138 -31.58 4.02 -37.50
CA ASN A 138 -32.88 4.68 -37.39
C ASN A 138 -32.85 5.97 -36.56
N ARG A 139 -31.71 6.36 -35.97
CA ARG A 139 -31.64 7.43 -34.94
C ARG A 139 -30.42 8.33 -35.04
N LYS A 140 -29.88 8.52 -36.25
CA LYS A 140 -28.68 9.35 -36.50
C LYS A 140 -27.50 8.98 -35.59
N GLY A 141 -27.40 7.71 -35.17
CA GLY A 141 -26.32 7.23 -34.31
C GLY A 141 -26.38 7.65 -32.84
N MET A 142 -27.52 8.11 -32.30
CA MET A 142 -27.64 8.51 -30.89
C MET A 142 -27.89 7.33 -29.93
N LEU A 143 -27.32 7.42 -28.72
CA LEU A 143 -27.60 6.53 -27.59
C LEU A 143 -28.86 6.97 -26.85
N VAL A 144 -29.72 6.01 -26.48
CA VAL A 144 -30.98 6.27 -25.76
C VAL A 144 -31.01 5.46 -24.48
N VAL A 145 -31.18 6.15 -23.34
CA VAL A 145 -31.26 5.54 -22.01
C VAL A 145 -32.38 4.48 -21.96
N GLY A 146 -32.13 3.36 -21.30
CA GLY A 146 -33.05 2.23 -21.16
C GLY A 146 -33.10 1.29 -22.37
N ARG A 147 -32.23 1.47 -23.37
CA ARG A 147 -32.08 0.55 -24.51
C ARG A 147 -30.78 -0.23 -24.40
N SER A 148 -30.76 -1.43 -24.99
CA SER A 148 -29.58 -2.29 -24.92
C SER A 148 -28.73 -2.25 -26.19
N LEU A 149 -27.42 -2.13 -26.03
CA LEU A 149 -26.43 -2.38 -27.08
C LEU A 149 -25.97 -3.84 -27.02
N ARG A 150 -25.76 -4.43 -28.20
CA ARG A 150 -25.08 -5.72 -28.34
C ARG A 150 -23.57 -5.52 -28.29
N ILE A 151 -22.92 -6.28 -27.43
CA ILE A 151 -21.48 -6.24 -27.22
C ILE A 151 -20.97 -7.67 -27.22
N TYR A 152 -19.97 -7.97 -28.04
CA TYR A 152 -19.40 -9.31 -28.10
C TYR A 152 -18.06 -9.31 -27.34
N VAL A 153 -18.07 -9.82 -26.11
CA VAL A 153 -16.90 -9.91 -25.22
C VAL A 153 -16.95 -11.20 -24.40
N HIS A 154 -15.80 -11.75 -24.02
CA HIS A 154 -15.73 -12.98 -23.22
C HIS A 154 -16.08 -12.79 -21.75
N ASP A 155 -15.64 -11.67 -21.16
CA ASP A 155 -15.86 -11.37 -19.74
C ASP A 155 -16.51 -9.98 -19.61
N PRO A 156 -17.85 -9.90 -19.72
CA PRO A 156 -18.53 -8.62 -19.61
C PRO A 156 -18.45 -8.10 -18.16
N PRO A 157 -18.16 -6.80 -17.96
CA PRO A 157 -18.18 -6.21 -16.63
C PRO A 157 -19.56 -6.38 -15.98
N PRO A 158 -19.62 -6.50 -14.64
CA PRO A 158 -20.90 -6.66 -13.93
C PRO A 158 -21.91 -5.57 -14.33
N PRO A 159 -23.21 -5.89 -14.40
CA PRO A 159 -24.24 -4.90 -14.68
C PRO A 159 -24.22 -3.79 -13.62
N ARG A 160 -24.62 -2.58 -13.99
CA ARG A 160 -24.79 -1.48 -13.02
C ARG A 160 -26.24 -1.42 -12.57
N VAL A 161 -26.45 -1.17 -11.29
CA VAL A 161 -27.77 -0.92 -10.69
C VAL A 161 -27.82 0.50 -10.14
N GLU A 162 -29.00 1.08 -10.16
CA GLU A 162 -29.27 2.42 -9.62
C GLU A 162 -29.43 2.36 -8.10
N LEU A 163 -28.67 3.19 -7.40
CA LEU A 163 -28.75 3.45 -5.96
C LEU A 163 -29.19 4.90 -5.74
N GLU A 164 -30.25 5.11 -4.97
CA GLU A 164 -30.61 6.44 -4.46
C GLU A 164 -29.82 6.73 -3.18
N TYR A 165 -28.98 7.76 -3.20
CA TYR A 165 -28.21 8.23 -2.04
C TYR A 165 -28.75 9.57 -1.56
N GLU A 166 -28.99 9.70 -0.26
CA GLU A 166 -29.40 10.94 0.39
C GLU A 166 -28.17 11.71 0.88
N ILE A 167 -27.97 12.90 0.34
CA ILE A 167 -26.83 13.78 0.62
C ILE A 167 -26.82 14.13 2.11
N GLN A 168 -25.68 13.95 2.74
CA GLN A 168 -25.43 14.30 4.14
C GLN A 168 -24.80 15.69 4.27
N ARG A 169 -24.84 16.27 5.49
CA ARG A 169 -24.19 17.55 5.76
C ARG A 169 -22.67 17.41 5.59
N GLY A 170 -22.09 18.22 4.70
CA GLY A 170 -20.65 18.19 4.39
C GLY A 170 -20.28 17.34 3.19
N ASP A 171 -21.26 16.74 2.51
CA ASP A 171 -20.99 15.99 1.28
C ASP A 171 -20.57 16.90 0.12
N SER A 172 -19.64 16.38 -0.66
CA SER A 172 -19.21 16.94 -1.95
C SER A 172 -19.35 15.87 -3.03
N TRP A 173 -19.43 16.27 -4.30
CA TRP A 173 -19.48 15.33 -5.41
C TRP A 173 -18.28 14.38 -5.41
N SER A 174 -17.09 14.89 -5.05
CA SER A 174 -15.87 14.10 -4.91
C SER A 174 -15.96 13.09 -3.77
N LYS A 175 -16.51 13.49 -2.62
CA LYS A 175 -16.69 12.61 -1.46
C LYS A 175 -17.67 11.49 -1.78
N ILE A 176 -18.85 11.81 -2.33
CA ILE A 176 -19.85 10.81 -2.73
C ILE A 176 -19.27 9.86 -3.80
N ALA A 177 -18.55 10.40 -4.79
CA ALA A 177 -17.94 9.58 -5.84
C ALA A 177 -16.93 8.56 -5.27
N SER A 178 -16.02 9.03 -4.42
CA SER A 178 -15.07 8.17 -3.69
C SER A 178 -15.77 7.21 -2.74
N ASP A 179 -16.86 7.67 -2.10
CA ASP A 179 -17.65 6.89 -1.15
C ASP A 179 -18.30 5.66 -1.77
N HIS A 180 -18.67 5.77 -3.04
CA HIS A 180 -19.35 4.73 -3.80
C HIS A 180 -18.48 4.09 -4.91
N GLY A 181 -17.19 4.43 -4.98
CA GLY A 181 -16.27 3.85 -5.96
C GLY A 181 -16.64 4.17 -7.41
N VAL A 182 -17.18 5.36 -7.68
CA VAL A 182 -17.60 5.81 -9.01
C VAL A 182 -16.78 7.01 -9.46
N ASP A 183 -16.61 7.18 -10.78
CA ASP A 183 -15.97 8.37 -11.33
C ASP A 183 -16.83 9.62 -11.05
N ARG A 184 -16.19 10.69 -10.54
CA ARG A 184 -16.87 11.95 -10.21
C ARG A 184 -17.61 12.53 -11.41
N LYS A 185 -16.97 12.55 -12.59
CA LYS A 185 -17.59 13.12 -13.81
C LYS A 185 -18.79 12.28 -14.25
N LEU A 186 -18.77 10.96 -14.06
CA LEU A 186 -19.93 10.10 -14.29
C LEU A 186 -21.05 10.38 -13.28
N LEU A 187 -20.74 10.44 -11.99
CA LEU A 187 -21.71 10.78 -10.94
C LEU A 187 -22.39 12.12 -11.21
N GLU A 188 -21.61 13.14 -11.55
CA GLU A 188 -22.10 14.46 -11.93
C GLU A 188 -23.02 14.37 -13.16
N ARG A 189 -22.65 13.61 -14.19
CA ARG A 189 -23.47 13.40 -15.40
C ARG A 189 -24.81 12.73 -15.11
N TRP A 190 -24.84 11.71 -14.24
CA TRP A 190 -26.08 11.02 -13.85
C TRP A 190 -27.10 11.94 -13.20
N ASN A 191 -26.61 12.98 -12.52
CA ASN A 191 -27.41 13.91 -11.74
C ASN A 191 -27.60 15.28 -12.41
N ARG A 192 -26.88 15.57 -13.51
CA ARG A 192 -26.99 16.84 -14.26
C ARG A 192 -28.28 16.94 -15.10
N GLY A 193 -28.81 15.80 -15.57
CA GLY A 193 -29.97 15.78 -16.45
C GLY A 193 -29.74 16.58 -17.75
N LYS A 194 -30.73 17.37 -18.19
CA LYS A 194 -30.64 18.25 -19.37
C LYS A 194 -30.01 19.63 -19.08
N SER A 195 -29.68 19.93 -17.82
CA SER A 195 -29.14 21.23 -17.42
C SER A 195 -27.68 21.39 -17.87
N LYS A 196 -27.29 22.63 -18.21
CA LYS A 196 -25.87 22.98 -18.40
C LYS A 196 -25.11 23.10 -17.07
N LYS A 197 -25.81 23.40 -15.97
CA LYS A 197 -25.23 23.58 -14.63
C LYS A 197 -25.49 22.36 -13.74
N LEU A 198 -24.48 21.98 -12.96
CA LEU A 198 -24.55 20.90 -11.98
C LEU A 198 -25.41 21.35 -10.77
N PRO A 199 -26.26 20.47 -10.19
CA PRO A 199 -27.01 20.86 -9.01
C PRO A 199 -26.08 21.10 -7.81
N LYS A 200 -26.37 22.14 -7.04
CA LYS A 200 -25.72 22.37 -5.76
C LYS A 200 -26.17 21.29 -4.78
N LEU A 201 -25.24 20.60 -4.14
CA LEU A 201 -25.55 19.58 -3.14
C LEU A 201 -26.13 20.24 -1.89
N ARG A 202 -27.28 19.75 -1.44
CA ARG A 202 -27.93 20.16 -0.20
C ARG A 202 -28.21 18.92 0.64
N ALA A 203 -27.98 19.00 1.95
CA ALA A 203 -28.31 17.90 2.85
C ALA A 203 -29.80 17.52 2.72
N GLY A 204 -30.11 16.23 2.70
CA GLY A 204 -31.45 15.68 2.47
C GLY A 204 -31.87 15.56 1.01
N GLN A 205 -31.11 16.11 0.06
CA GLN A 205 -31.37 15.93 -1.37
C GLN A 205 -30.92 14.54 -1.81
N LYS A 206 -31.70 13.89 -2.68
CA LYS A 206 -31.33 12.59 -3.27
C LYS A 206 -30.53 12.75 -4.56
N VAL A 207 -29.53 11.90 -4.74
CA VAL A 207 -28.76 11.74 -5.98
C VAL A 207 -28.77 10.27 -6.41
N ARG A 208 -28.71 10.06 -7.72
CA ARG A 208 -28.64 8.74 -8.34
C ARG A 208 -27.20 8.34 -8.56
N ILE A 209 -26.85 7.14 -8.11
CA ILE A 209 -25.52 6.56 -8.25
C ILE A 209 -25.67 5.22 -8.96
N TRP A 210 -24.97 5.02 -10.07
CA TRP A 210 -24.96 3.74 -10.77
C TRP A 210 -23.73 2.94 -10.36
N VAL A 211 -23.93 1.97 -9.46
CA VAL A 211 -22.87 1.10 -8.93
C VAL A 211 -22.94 -0.27 -9.58
N GLU A 212 -21.83 -0.99 -9.64
CA GLU A 212 -21.82 -2.37 -10.14
C GLU A 212 -22.66 -3.28 -9.22
N GLN A 213 -23.48 -4.17 -9.76
CA GLN A 213 -24.40 -5.02 -8.99
C GLN A 213 -23.67 -5.95 -8.01
N ALA A 214 -22.42 -6.30 -8.30
CA ALA A 214 -21.52 -7.00 -7.37
C ALA A 214 -21.15 -6.16 -6.12
N SER A 215 -21.27 -4.84 -6.20
CA SER A 215 -21.09 -3.87 -5.10
C SER A 215 -22.40 -3.54 -4.37
N ALA A 216 -23.55 -3.76 -5.02
CA ALA A 216 -24.86 -3.36 -4.50
C ALA A 216 -25.59 -4.43 -3.67
N ALA A 217 -25.35 -5.72 -3.93
CA ALA A 217 -26.05 -6.81 -3.24
C ALA A 217 -25.40 -7.25 -1.91
N THR A 218 -24.13 -6.92 -1.73
CA THR A 218 -23.36 -7.08 -0.50
C THR A 218 -22.36 -5.95 -0.54
N GLY A 219 -22.30 -5.07 0.46
CA GLY A 219 -21.34 -3.96 0.51
C GLY A 219 -19.85 -4.35 0.55
N GLU A 220 -19.51 -5.58 0.14
CA GLU A 220 -18.16 -6.13 0.03
C GLU A 220 -18.07 -6.88 -1.32
N THR A 221 -17.14 -6.47 -2.19
CA THR A 221 -16.76 -7.23 -3.39
C THR A 221 -15.94 -8.46 -2.99
N LYS A 222 -15.91 -9.52 -3.83
CA LYS A 222 -15.02 -10.69 -3.61
C LYS A 222 -13.54 -10.30 -3.42
N ALA A 223 -13.10 -9.22 -4.06
CA ALA A 223 -11.75 -8.67 -3.86
C ALA A 223 -11.58 -8.08 -2.46
N SER A 224 -12.54 -7.27 -1.98
CA SER A 224 -12.50 -6.72 -0.62
C SER A 224 -12.58 -7.80 0.47
N ALA A 225 -13.37 -8.86 0.26
CA ALA A 225 -13.46 -9.98 1.19
C ALA A 225 -12.13 -10.77 1.29
N ARG A 226 -11.43 -10.96 0.16
CA ARG A 226 -10.09 -11.58 0.14
C ARG A 226 -9.06 -10.73 0.88
N VAL A 227 -9.03 -9.42 0.62
CA VAL A 227 -8.13 -8.48 1.32
C VAL A 227 -8.39 -8.47 2.82
N LYS A 228 -9.67 -8.46 3.23
CA LYS A 228 -10.07 -8.55 4.63
C LYS A 228 -9.63 -9.86 5.28
N ALA A 229 -9.83 -10.99 4.60
CA ALA A 229 -9.41 -12.29 5.12
C ALA A 229 -7.88 -12.37 5.32
N GLU A 230 -7.11 -11.84 4.37
CA GLU A 230 -5.64 -11.76 4.46
C GLU A 230 -5.19 -10.83 5.60
N ALA A 231 -5.86 -9.69 5.78
CA ALA A 231 -5.62 -8.77 6.89
C ALA A 231 -5.94 -9.41 8.26
N ASP A 232 -7.04 -10.14 8.36
CA ASP A 232 -7.44 -10.86 9.57
C ASP A 232 -6.44 -11.98 9.91
N GLU A 233 -5.92 -12.68 8.90
CA GLU A 233 -4.87 -13.68 9.10
C GLU A 233 -3.58 -13.04 9.61
N LEU A 234 -3.15 -11.93 9.01
CA LEU A 234 -1.99 -11.17 9.49
C LEU A 234 -2.20 -10.68 10.93
N ALA A 235 -3.37 -10.14 11.26
CA ALA A 235 -3.69 -9.68 12.60
C ALA A 235 -3.59 -10.83 13.62
N ARG A 236 -4.11 -12.01 13.30
CA ARG A 236 -3.96 -13.21 14.14
C ARG A 236 -2.49 -13.64 14.27
N ALA A 237 -1.70 -13.55 13.21
CA ALA A 237 -0.27 -13.87 13.26
C ALA A 237 0.49 -12.89 14.16
N LEU A 238 0.20 -11.60 14.06
CA LEU A 238 0.79 -10.55 14.90
C LEU A 238 0.39 -10.68 16.38
N ALA A 239 -0.87 -11.04 16.67
CA ALA A 239 -1.35 -11.25 18.04
C ALA A 239 -0.62 -12.40 18.77
N LYS A 240 -0.03 -13.35 18.03
CA LYS A 240 0.76 -14.46 18.59
C LYS A 240 2.18 -14.05 18.99
N ILE A 241 2.63 -12.85 18.65
CA ILE A 241 3.98 -12.37 18.98
C ILE A 241 4.10 -12.19 20.51
N LYS A 242 4.86 -13.09 21.15
CA LYS A 242 5.20 -13.00 22.58
C LYS A 242 6.67 -12.68 22.74
N VAL A 243 6.97 -11.57 23.42
CA VAL A 243 8.33 -11.10 23.72
C VAL A 243 8.43 -10.82 25.21
N ARG A 244 9.51 -11.30 25.83
CA ARG A 244 9.81 -11.01 27.25
C ARG A 244 9.81 -9.49 27.48
N GLY A 245 9.12 -9.03 28.52
CA GLY A 245 8.70 -7.63 28.66
C GLY A 245 9.66 -6.65 29.32
N ASN A 246 10.78 -7.11 29.87
CA ASN A 246 11.64 -6.35 30.79
C ASN A 246 13.06 -6.04 30.27
N GLY A 247 13.34 -6.29 28.99
CA GLY A 247 14.61 -5.93 28.37
C GLY A 247 14.62 -4.47 27.94
N VAL A 248 15.60 -3.72 28.41
CA VAL A 248 15.67 -2.27 28.26
C VAL A 248 16.99 -1.87 27.59
N SER A 249 16.90 -1.00 26.59
CA SER A 249 18.04 -0.35 25.96
C SER A 249 18.51 0.83 26.79
N VAL A 250 19.81 0.92 27.06
CA VAL A 250 20.42 2.03 27.80
C VAL A 250 21.60 2.60 27.02
N GLY A 251 21.66 3.93 26.94
CA GLY A 251 22.72 4.68 26.26
C GLY A 251 22.57 4.75 24.74
N PHE A 252 23.69 5.00 24.07
CA PHE A 252 23.76 5.17 22.61
C PHE A 252 24.07 3.85 21.90
N PRO A 253 23.75 3.71 20.60
CA PRO A 253 24.11 2.54 19.79
C PRO A 253 25.59 2.13 19.89
N ASN A 254 26.50 3.10 20.02
CA ASN A 254 27.95 2.93 20.08
C ASN A 254 28.57 3.14 21.48
N ARG A 255 27.73 3.36 22.50
CA ARG A 255 28.14 3.54 23.90
C ARG A 255 26.95 3.25 24.79
N GLY A 256 26.57 1.98 24.84
CA GLY A 256 25.34 1.54 25.49
C GLY A 256 25.43 0.10 25.99
N TYR A 257 24.37 -0.34 26.64
CA TYR A 257 24.25 -1.70 27.14
C TYR A 257 22.78 -2.13 27.15
N LEU A 258 22.54 -3.42 27.38
CA LEU A 258 21.21 -3.98 27.61
C LEU A 258 21.04 -4.34 29.08
N GLN A 259 20.01 -3.77 29.69
CA GLN A 259 19.49 -4.29 30.95
C GLN A 259 18.50 -5.41 30.62
N ASN A 260 18.72 -6.60 31.18
CA ASN A 260 17.87 -7.77 30.94
C ASN A 260 17.71 -8.11 29.44
N GLY A 261 18.79 -8.12 28.65
CA GLY A 261 18.72 -8.36 27.19
C GLY A 261 17.88 -9.59 26.80
N VAL A 262 16.98 -9.40 25.85
CA VAL A 262 16.01 -10.41 25.40
C VAL A 262 16.60 -11.15 24.21
N ALA A 263 16.77 -12.47 24.36
CA ALA A 263 17.15 -13.32 23.24
C ALA A 263 16.04 -13.31 22.18
N VAL A 264 16.41 -13.30 20.91
CA VAL A 264 15.48 -13.55 19.81
C VAL A 264 14.81 -14.92 20.04
N PRO A 265 13.46 -15.02 20.06
CA PRO A 265 12.78 -16.30 20.22
C PRO A 265 13.10 -17.27 19.08
N LYS A 266 13.16 -18.58 19.37
CA LYS A 266 13.36 -19.61 18.34
C LYS A 266 12.15 -19.66 17.40
N ARG A 267 12.30 -19.09 16.20
CA ARG A 267 11.28 -19.00 15.15
C ARG A 267 11.91 -19.28 13.79
N ALA A 268 12.30 -20.53 13.56
CA ALA A 268 12.97 -20.96 12.33
C ALA A 268 12.10 -20.77 11.07
N ASP A 269 10.78 -20.61 11.23
CA ASP A 269 9.85 -20.21 10.18
C ASP A 269 10.07 -18.77 9.70
N LEU A 270 10.51 -17.88 10.60
CA LEU A 270 10.76 -16.47 10.31
C LEU A 270 12.23 -16.20 10.02
N PHE A 271 13.12 -16.62 10.92
CA PHE A 271 14.53 -16.30 10.86
C PHE A 271 15.43 -17.32 11.57
N THR A 272 16.72 -17.27 11.23
CA THR A 272 17.81 -17.91 11.94
C THR A 272 18.77 -16.87 12.49
N CYS A 273 19.47 -17.24 13.56
CA CYS A 273 20.53 -16.43 14.17
C CYS A 273 21.88 -17.05 13.84
N ARG A 274 22.74 -16.30 13.13
CA ARG A 274 24.07 -16.80 12.76
C ARG A 274 24.95 -17.08 13.97
N LYS A 275 24.86 -16.21 14.98
CA LYS A 275 25.60 -16.32 16.24
C LYS A 275 24.66 -16.07 17.43
N PRO A 276 24.15 -17.13 18.09
CA PRO A 276 23.17 -17.00 19.17
C PRO A 276 23.61 -16.05 20.30
N GLU A 277 24.90 -15.99 20.61
CA GLU A 277 25.49 -15.10 21.61
C GLU A 277 25.35 -13.60 21.29
N TYR A 278 25.10 -13.26 20.02
CA TYR A 278 24.87 -11.90 19.54
C TYR A 278 23.40 -11.63 19.16
N CYS A 279 22.48 -12.54 19.45
CA CYS A 279 21.06 -12.37 19.15
C CYS A 279 20.25 -11.90 20.36
N TYR A 280 20.71 -10.84 21.02
CA TYR A 280 20.01 -10.21 22.13
C TYR A 280 19.67 -8.74 21.81
N GLY A 281 18.46 -8.32 22.16
CA GLY A 281 17.99 -6.95 21.96
C GLY A 281 17.15 -6.45 23.13
N SER A 282 16.69 -5.20 23.05
CA SER A 282 15.65 -4.70 23.96
C SER A 282 14.31 -5.37 23.66
N THR A 283 13.38 -5.38 24.62
CA THR A 283 12.01 -5.86 24.41
C THR A 283 11.33 -5.16 23.23
N HIS A 284 11.61 -3.88 23.04
CA HIS A 284 11.06 -3.10 21.94
C HIS A 284 11.66 -3.53 20.60
N ALA A 285 13.00 -3.59 20.50
CA ALA A 285 13.69 -3.97 19.27
C ALA A 285 13.32 -5.38 18.79
N ILE A 286 13.28 -6.36 19.71
CA ILE A 286 12.89 -7.73 19.37
C ILE A 286 11.43 -7.80 18.89
N ARG A 287 10.53 -7.00 19.46
CA ARG A 287 9.14 -6.94 18.99
C ARG A 287 9.04 -6.36 17.57
N GLN A 288 9.80 -5.31 17.24
CA GLN A 288 9.78 -4.74 15.90
C GLN A 288 10.35 -5.71 14.86
N LEU A 289 11.43 -6.42 15.21
CA LEU A 289 11.98 -7.49 14.38
C LEU A 289 10.94 -8.58 14.09
N LEU A 290 10.27 -9.11 15.13
CA LEU A 290 9.24 -10.13 14.95
C LEU A 290 8.05 -9.63 14.13
N THR A 291 7.66 -8.37 14.33
CA THR A 291 6.54 -7.73 13.61
C THR A 291 6.87 -7.62 12.12
N ALA A 292 7.98 -6.97 11.78
CA ALA A 292 8.41 -6.80 10.40
C ALA A 292 8.64 -8.13 9.69
N ALA A 293 9.32 -9.09 10.36
CA ALA A 293 9.53 -10.42 9.78
C ALA A 293 8.21 -11.18 9.53
N THR A 294 7.23 -11.05 10.43
CA THR A 294 5.91 -11.68 10.26
C THR A 294 5.14 -11.05 9.10
N VAL A 295 5.11 -9.71 9.02
CA VAL A 295 4.47 -8.98 7.92
C VAL A 295 5.11 -9.35 6.58
N PHE A 296 6.44 -9.30 6.52
CA PHE A 296 7.20 -9.66 5.33
C PHE A 296 6.88 -11.09 4.87
N LYS A 297 7.00 -12.08 5.76
CA LYS A 297 6.70 -13.48 5.44
C LYS A 297 5.26 -13.69 5.00
N HIS A 298 4.31 -13.04 5.64
CA HIS A 298 2.90 -13.15 5.32
C HIS A 298 2.57 -12.62 3.92
N ARG A 299 3.05 -11.43 3.56
CA ARG A 299 2.72 -10.77 2.29
C ARG A 299 3.49 -11.31 1.10
N THR A 300 4.72 -11.74 1.31
CA THR A 300 5.61 -12.18 0.22
C THR A 300 5.56 -13.67 -0.02
N LYS A 301 5.09 -14.45 0.97
CA LYS A 301 5.23 -15.91 1.03
C LYS A 301 6.68 -16.37 0.86
N TYR A 302 7.65 -15.53 1.23
CA TYR A 302 9.08 -15.84 1.12
C TYR A 302 9.43 -17.08 1.95
N GLU A 303 9.89 -18.13 1.27
CA GLU A 303 10.02 -19.47 1.86
C GLU A 303 11.20 -19.57 2.84
N LYS A 304 12.36 -19.03 2.45
CA LYS A 304 13.60 -19.18 3.22
C LYS A 304 13.59 -18.35 4.51
N PRO A 305 14.16 -18.83 5.63
CA PRO A 305 14.26 -17.99 6.83
C PRO A 305 15.16 -16.78 6.58
N LEU A 306 14.80 -15.63 7.14
CA LEU A 306 15.69 -14.47 7.18
C LEU A 306 16.91 -14.77 8.05
N VAL A 307 18.09 -14.26 7.71
CA VAL A 307 19.30 -14.53 8.49
C VAL A 307 19.69 -13.29 9.28
N ILE A 308 19.59 -13.37 10.60
CA ILE A 308 20.08 -12.35 11.52
C ILE A 308 21.59 -12.56 11.70
N GLY A 309 22.37 -11.56 11.28
CA GLY A 309 23.82 -11.53 11.44
C GLY A 309 24.22 -11.28 12.88
N ALA A 310 23.78 -10.15 13.45
CA ALA A 310 24.04 -9.76 14.83
C ALA A 310 23.00 -8.72 15.31
N ILE A 311 22.72 -8.73 16.62
CA ILE A 311 21.95 -7.67 17.31
C ILE A 311 22.81 -7.04 18.40
N SER A 312 23.13 -7.80 19.43
CA SER A 312 24.06 -7.43 20.50
C SER A 312 24.35 -8.63 21.40
N LYS A 313 25.39 -8.51 22.24
CA LYS A 313 25.62 -9.43 23.36
C LYS A 313 24.44 -9.41 24.35
N ARG A 314 24.29 -10.44 25.19
CA ARG A 314 23.25 -10.52 26.23
C ARG A 314 23.14 -9.27 27.13
N LYS A 315 24.27 -8.66 27.49
CA LYS A 315 24.33 -7.42 28.29
C LYS A 315 24.60 -6.18 27.43
N GLY A 316 24.56 -6.28 26.11
CA GLY A 316 25.00 -5.24 25.20
C GLY A 316 26.51 -4.98 25.28
N GLY A 317 26.93 -3.73 25.05
CA GLY A 317 28.33 -3.32 25.05
C GLY A 317 29.08 -3.63 23.75
N ARG A 318 30.31 -3.14 23.64
CA ARG A 318 31.15 -3.24 22.44
C ARG A 318 31.51 -4.68 22.09
N PHE A 319 31.49 -5.02 20.80
CA PHE A 319 32.04 -6.27 20.28
C PHE A 319 32.47 -6.11 18.82
N ARG A 320 33.63 -6.67 18.48
CA ARG A 320 34.18 -6.58 17.11
C ARG A 320 33.34 -7.42 16.13
N PRO A 321 33.27 -7.04 14.85
CA PRO A 321 33.79 -5.79 14.25
C PRO A 321 32.89 -4.56 14.46
N HIS A 322 31.71 -4.73 15.07
CA HIS A 322 30.67 -3.71 15.16
C HIS A 322 31.07 -2.51 16.04
N ARG A 323 30.92 -1.30 15.49
CA ARG A 323 31.12 -0.04 16.24
C ARG A 323 29.86 0.34 17.05
N SER A 324 28.68 0.05 16.50
CA SER A 324 27.36 0.16 17.10
C SER A 324 26.95 -1.18 17.77
N HIS A 325 25.66 -1.53 17.84
CA HIS A 325 25.13 -2.77 18.44
C HIS A 325 25.25 -2.87 19.96
N GLN A 326 25.69 -1.82 20.64
CA GLN A 326 25.96 -1.92 22.08
C GLN A 326 24.68 -1.85 22.91
N SER A 327 23.66 -1.16 22.43
CA SER A 327 22.41 -0.93 23.16
C SER A 327 21.28 -1.90 22.76
N GLY A 328 21.56 -2.90 21.91
CA GLY A 328 20.61 -3.93 21.50
C GLY A 328 19.42 -3.46 20.67
N ARG A 329 19.63 -2.41 19.85
CA ARG A 329 18.63 -1.84 18.93
C ARG A 329 19.07 -1.84 17.47
N ASP A 330 20.31 -2.22 17.20
CA ASP A 330 20.87 -2.39 15.87
C ASP A 330 20.76 -3.87 15.48
N ILE A 331 20.27 -4.16 14.28
CA ILE A 331 19.96 -5.52 13.82
C ILE A 331 20.53 -5.68 12.41
N ASP A 332 21.55 -6.51 12.26
CA ASP A 332 22.07 -6.88 10.95
C ASP A 332 21.25 -8.03 10.38
N ILE A 333 20.71 -7.84 9.18
CA ILE A 333 19.90 -8.84 8.49
C ILE A 333 20.47 -9.03 7.10
N ARG A 334 20.85 -10.26 6.75
CA ARG A 334 21.26 -10.59 5.38
C ARG A 334 20.12 -10.28 4.42
N LEU A 335 20.46 -9.73 3.26
CA LEU A 335 19.46 -9.46 2.24
C LEU A 335 18.83 -10.78 1.74
N PRO A 336 17.51 -10.83 1.51
CA PRO A 336 16.84 -11.99 0.93
C PRO A 336 17.50 -12.43 -0.38
N VAL A 337 17.67 -13.73 -0.54
CA VAL A 337 18.20 -14.34 -1.77
C VAL A 337 17.08 -14.87 -2.64
N ARG A 338 17.32 -14.93 -3.95
CA ARG A 338 16.42 -15.53 -4.93
C ARG A 338 16.15 -17.00 -4.59
N SER A 339 15.02 -17.53 -5.06
CA SER A 339 14.65 -18.94 -4.87
C SER A 339 15.70 -19.91 -5.44
N SER A 340 16.30 -19.57 -6.58
CA SER A 340 17.34 -20.37 -7.26
C SER A 340 18.65 -20.54 -6.48
N VAL A 341 18.93 -19.67 -5.51
CA VAL A 341 20.17 -19.72 -4.72
C VAL A 341 20.11 -20.88 -3.74
N LYS A 342 21.13 -21.74 -3.69
CA LYS A 342 21.21 -22.76 -2.64
C LYS A 342 21.54 -22.12 -1.30
N GLY A 343 20.72 -22.36 -0.28
CA GLY A 343 20.88 -21.78 1.06
C GLY A 343 20.29 -20.37 1.19
N THR A 344 20.75 -19.65 2.21
CA THR A 344 20.15 -18.39 2.70
C THR A 344 21.08 -17.18 2.63
N GLU A 345 22.31 -17.33 2.11
CA GLU A 345 23.29 -16.25 2.03
C GLU A 345 23.69 -15.95 0.58
N ALA A 346 23.68 -14.66 0.23
CA ALA A 346 24.12 -14.17 -1.07
C ALA A 346 25.66 -14.23 -1.18
N LYS A 347 26.19 -14.90 -2.20
CA LYS A 347 27.63 -14.89 -2.52
C LYS A 347 27.99 -13.69 -3.40
N SER A 348 27.09 -13.32 -4.30
CA SER A 348 27.20 -12.15 -5.18
C SER A 348 25.98 -11.22 -5.05
N LEU A 349 25.99 -10.08 -5.75
CA LEU A 349 24.84 -9.19 -5.80
C LEU A 349 23.69 -9.71 -6.67
N SER A 350 23.97 -10.61 -7.62
CA SER A 350 22.95 -11.23 -8.46
C SER A 350 22.12 -12.28 -7.72
N ASP A 351 22.67 -12.85 -6.64
CA ASP A 351 21.96 -13.77 -5.76
C ASP A 351 20.83 -13.09 -4.97
N ILE A 352 20.91 -11.77 -4.78
CA ILE A 352 19.94 -10.99 -4.00
C ILE A 352 18.63 -10.86 -4.76
N ASP A 353 17.54 -11.09 -4.05
CA ASP A 353 16.19 -10.78 -4.49
C ASP A 353 15.85 -9.36 -4.02
N TRP A 354 15.98 -8.38 -4.93
CA TRP A 354 15.77 -6.97 -4.60
C TRP A 354 14.29 -6.63 -4.37
N ASP A 355 13.35 -7.37 -4.97
CA ASP A 355 11.91 -7.21 -4.73
C ASP A 355 11.55 -7.66 -3.31
N ALA A 356 12.09 -8.81 -2.89
CA ALA A 356 11.96 -9.27 -1.51
C ALA A 356 12.71 -8.36 -0.54
N ALA A 357 13.89 -7.85 -0.90
CA ALA A 357 14.65 -6.91 -0.08
C ALA A 357 13.85 -5.62 0.17
N TRP A 358 13.22 -5.05 -0.86
CA TRP A 358 12.34 -3.89 -0.70
C TRP A 358 11.17 -4.20 0.22
N LYS A 359 10.45 -5.30 0.00
CA LYS A 359 9.31 -5.69 0.85
C LYS A 359 9.70 -5.92 2.32
N LEU A 360 10.95 -6.34 2.57
CA LEU A 360 11.48 -6.44 3.92
C LEU A 360 11.74 -5.05 4.53
N VAL A 361 12.38 -4.14 3.79
CA VAL A 361 12.60 -2.74 4.20
C VAL A 361 11.27 -2.04 4.47
N ASP A 362 10.29 -2.19 3.58
CA ASP A 362 8.94 -1.65 3.71
C ASP A 362 8.24 -2.17 4.97
N ALA A 363 8.28 -3.49 5.23
CA ALA A 363 7.74 -4.08 6.46
C ALA A 363 8.39 -3.52 7.74
N PHE A 364 9.66 -3.12 7.69
CA PHE A 364 10.32 -2.42 8.79
C PHE A 364 9.83 -0.98 8.92
N ILE A 365 9.76 -0.23 7.82
CA ILE A 365 9.26 1.16 7.79
C ILE A 365 7.82 1.23 8.33
N GLU A 366 6.95 0.30 7.93
CA GLU A 366 5.55 0.22 8.36
C GLU A 366 5.37 0.04 9.88
N THR A 367 6.39 -0.43 10.60
CA THR A 367 6.33 -0.46 12.06
C THR A 367 6.21 0.94 12.66
N GLY A 368 6.69 1.97 11.95
CA GLY A 368 6.80 3.34 12.44
C GLY A 368 7.80 3.51 13.58
N GLN A 369 8.66 2.50 13.83
CA GLN A 369 9.59 2.46 14.97
C GLN A 369 11.06 2.38 14.52
N ILE A 370 11.35 2.66 13.25
CA ILE A 370 12.69 2.55 12.69
C ILE A 370 13.32 3.93 12.63
N GLN A 371 14.50 4.06 13.21
CA GLN A 371 15.29 5.27 13.13
C GLN A 371 16.00 5.33 11.78
N TYR A 372 16.82 4.32 11.47
CA TYR A 372 17.59 4.24 10.22
C TYR A 372 17.71 2.79 9.74
N ILE A 373 17.93 2.62 8.44
CA ILE A 373 18.35 1.37 7.81
C ILE A 373 19.63 1.68 7.02
N PHE A 374 20.78 1.13 7.39
CA PHE A 374 21.99 1.34 6.60
C PHE A 374 22.13 0.30 5.50
N LEU A 375 22.44 0.78 4.30
CA LEU A 375 22.70 0.01 3.08
C LEU A 375 23.72 0.78 2.24
N THR A 376 24.71 0.10 1.64
CA THR A 376 25.71 0.77 0.79
C THR A 376 25.03 1.58 -0.31
N TRP A 377 25.53 2.78 -0.61
CA TRP A 377 24.84 3.76 -1.48
C TRP A 377 24.61 3.22 -2.89
N SER A 378 25.60 2.53 -3.47
CA SER A 378 25.51 1.89 -4.79
C SER A 378 24.42 0.81 -4.88
N GLN A 379 23.99 0.27 -3.74
CA GLN A 379 22.94 -0.74 -3.64
C GLN A 379 21.55 -0.12 -3.53
N GLN A 380 21.47 1.13 -3.08
CA GLN A 380 20.20 1.83 -2.93
C GLN A 380 19.51 2.09 -4.28
N ARG A 381 20.24 2.25 -5.40
CA ARG A 381 19.64 2.28 -6.75
C ARG A 381 18.81 1.02 -7.05
N ARG A 382 19.33 -0.15 -6.68
CA ARG A 382 18.64 -1.44 -6.89
C ARG A 382 17.40 -1.55 -6.00
N LEU A 383 17.53 -1.12 -4.74
CA LEU A 383 16.42 -1.06 -3.81
C LEU A 383 15.34 -0.07 -4.29
N TYR A 384 15.74 1.11 -4.79
CA TYR A 384 14.84 2.12 -5.36
C TYR A 384 14.09 1.56 -6.57
N LYS A 385 14.78 0.91 -7.51
CA LYS A 385 14.14 0.27 -8.67
C LYS A 385 13.11 -0.77 -8.22
N ALA A 386 13.46 -1.66 -7.29
CA ALA A 386 12.54 -2.65 -6.72
C ALA A 386 11.32 -1.98 -6.03
N ALA A 387 11.53 -0.86 -5.36
CA ALA A 387 10.47 -0.10 -4.72
C ALA A 387 9.51 0.53 -5.73
N ARG A 388 10.03 1.09 -6.83
CA ARG A 388 9.23 1.62 -7.94
C ARG A 388 8.43 0.50 -8.63
N THR A 389 9.05 -0.66 -8.86
CA THR A 389 8.36 -1.86 -9.38
C THR A 389 7.23 -2.32 -8.46
N ALA A 390 7.41 -2.20 -7.13
CA ALA A 390 6.38 -2.51 -6.14
C ALA A 390 5.29 -1.43 -6.01
N GLY A 391 5.39 -0.32 -6.75
CA GLY A 391 4.39 0.74 -6.79
C GLY A 391 4.61 1.92 -5.84
N ALA A 392 5.78 2.04 -5.21
CA ALA A 392 6.10 3.21 -4.39
C ALA A 392 6.22 4.48 -5.26
N SER A 393 5.66 5.61 -4.82
CA SER A 393 5.78 6.89 -5.51
C SER A 393 7.17 7.51 -5.35
N LYS A 394 7.56 8.43 -6.23
CA LYS A 394 8.85 9.13 -6.13
C LYS A 394 8.94 9.91 -4.82
N GLU A 395 7.85 10.55 -4.39
CA GLU A 395 7.74 11.35 -3.16
C GLU A 395 7.88 10.48 -1.91
N GLN A 396 7.36 9.25 -1.95
CA GLN A 396 7.57 8.28 -0.88
C GLN A 396 9.04 7.89 -0.79
N LEU A 397 9.66 7.57 -1.92
CA LEU A 397 11.06 7.16 -1.96
C LEU A 397 12.01 8.30 -1.62
N GLU A 398 11.67 9.53 -1.96
CA GLU A 398 12.44 10.71 -1.59
C GLU A 398 12.53 10.88 -0.06
N ARG A 399 11.46 10.56 0.67
CA ARG A 399 11.41 10.58 2.13
C ARG A 399 12.10 9.38 2.77
N TRP A 400 12.21 8.26 2.06
CA TRP A 400 12.63 6.99 2.64
C TRP A 400 14.02 6.55 2.24
N ILE A 401 14.47 6.82 1.02
CA ILE A 401 15.75 6.37 0.46
C ILE A 401 16.63 7.57 0.18
N GLN A 402 17.88 7.52 0.64
CA GLN A 402 18.84 8.59 0.43
C GLN A 402 19.21 8.75 -1.05
N TRP A 403 19.50 7.66 -1.75
CA TRP A 403 19.75 7.69 -3.20
C TRP A 403 18.57 8.32 -3.96
N PRO A 404 18.82 9.19 -4.95
CA PRO A 404 20.10 9.48 -5.62
C PRO A 404 20.99 10.52 -4.93
N ARG A 405 20.58 11.10 -3.81
CA ARG A 405 21.36 12.13 -3.12
C ARG A 405 22.72 11.63 -2.69
N LYS A 406 23.69 12.54 -2.63
CA LYS A 406 25.08 12.20 -2.26
C LYS A 406 25.16 11.43 -0.93
N PRO A 407 26.11 10.50 -0.77
CA PRO A 407 26.21 9.63 0.40
C PRO A 407 26.36 10.34 1.76
N ASN A 408 26.81 11.59 1.79
CA ASN A 408 27.01 12.39 2.99
C ASN A 408 25.78 13.20 3.44
N THR A 409 24.70 13.22 2.65
CA THR A 409 23.49 14.00 2.98
C THR A 409 22.72 13.45 4.18
N ASN A 410 22.86 12.16 4.50
CA ASN A 410 22.17 11.49 5.61
C ASN A 410 20.64 11.70 5.62
N ASN A 411 20.03 11.83 4.43
CA ASN A 411 18.59 12.01 4.30
C ASN A 411 17.85 10.65 4.26
N GLY A 412 16.59 10.66 4.67
CA GLY A 412 15.72 9.48 4.63
C GLY A 412 15.98 8.45 5.73
N ILE A 413 15.24 7.34 5.66
CA ILE A 413 15.34 6.20 6.58
C ILE A 413 16.48 5.28 6.13
N VAL A 414 16.53 4.94 4.85
CA VAL A 414 17.59 4.14 4.22
C VAL A 414 18.78 5.04 3.90
N ARG A 415 19.89 4.83 4.60
CA ARG A 415 21.08 5.70 4.56
C ARG A 415 22.32 4.95 4.14
N HIS A 416 23.27 5.67 3.57
CA HIS A 416 24.57 5.12 3.24
C HIS A 416 25.34 4.74 4.50
N SER A 417 25.88 3.53 4.52
CA SER A 417 27.06 3.19 5.31
C SER A 417 27.89 2.18 4.54
N GLU A 418 29.20 2.38 4.50
CA GLU A 418 30.13 1.46 3.86
C GLU A 418 30.09 0.05 4.51
N GLY A 419 30.35 -0.99 3.71
CA GLY A 419 30.39 -2.40 4.15
C GLY A 419 29.04 -3.11 4.25
N HIS A 420 27.93 -2.42 3.93
CA HIS A 420 26.56 -2.94 3.99
C HIS A 420 26.09 -3.38 2.61
N ASP A 421 26.88 -4.20 1.91
CA ASP A 421 26.62 -4.51 0.48
C ASP A 421 25.62 -5.65 0.27
N ARG A 422 25.54 -6.56 1.26
CA ARG A 422 24.75 -7.80 1.25
C ARG A 422 23.90 -8.01 2.50
N HIS A 423 23.80 -6.99 3.34
CA HIS A 423 22.97 -6.98 4.53
C HIS A 423 22.46 -5.56 4.76
N ILE A 424 21.32 -5.45 5.42
CA ILE A 424 20.82 -4.19 5.97
C ILE A 424 21.14 -4.16 7.46
N HIS A 425 21.56 -2.99 7.95
CA HIS A 425 21.67 -2.71 9.37
C HIS A 425 20.44 -1.89 9.77
N VAL A 426 19.51 -2.50 10.49
CA VAL A 426 18.27 -1.84 10.95
C VAL A 426 18.50 -1.27 12.34
N ARG A 427 18.31 0.04 12.52
CA ARG A 427 18.30 0.69 13.84
C ARG A 427 16.87 1.00 14.26
N VAL A 428 16.44 0.33 15.32
CA VAL A 428 15.15 0.60 15.96
C VAL A 428 15.25 1.83 16.86
N ALA A 429 14.22 2.69 16.82
CA ALA A 429 14.05 3.82 17.71
C ALA A 429 14.01 3.40 19.19
N CYS A 430 14.17 4.34 20.10
CA CYS A 430 14.04 4.08 21.52
C CYS A 430 12.60 3.68 21.86
N GLY A 431 12.42 2.56 22.55
CA GLY A 431 11.10 2.13 22.97
C GLY A 431 10.56 2.97 24.14
N PRO A 432 9.24 2.95 24.41
CA PRO A 432 8.63 3.73 25.50
C PRO A 432 9.19 3.43 26.90
N ARG A 433 9.79 2.25 27.10
CA ARG A 433 10.42 1.84 28.37
C ARG A 433 11.94 2.08 28.39
N ASP A 434 12.53 2.46 27.27
CA ASP A 434 13.96 2.71 27.13
C ASP A 434 14.31 4.15 27.54
N ARG A 435 13.95 4.55 28.77
CA ARG A 435 14.02 5.97 29.23
C ARG A 435 15.41 6.61 29.19
N ARG A 436 16.47 5.79 29.17
CA ARG A 436 17.87 6.23 29.12
C ARG A 436 18.52 5.94 27.76
N CYS A 437 17.71 5.68 26.74
CA CYS A 437 18.17 5.46 25.38
C CYS A 437 18.43 6.79 24.67
N GLY A 438 19.53 6.86 23.92
CA GLY A 438 19.89 8.03 23.12
C GLY A 438 20.00 7.70 21.63
N GLY A 439 19.67 8.68 20.80
CA GLY A 439 20.01 8.71 19.37
C GLY A 439 21.10 9.74 19.13
N ARG A 440 22.01 9.47 18.19
CA ARG A 440 22.66 10.52 17.42
C ARG A 440 22.06 10.49 16.02
#